data_AF-A0A355M7Q2-F1
#
_entry.id   AF-A0A355M7Q2-F1
#
_cell.length_a   1.000
_cell.length_b   1.000
_cell.length_c   1.000
_cell.angle_alpha   90.00
_cell.angle_beta   90.00
_cell.angle_gamma   90.00
#
_symmetry.space_group_name_H-M   'P 1'
#
loop_
_entity.id
_entity.type
_entity.pdbx_description
1 polymer ?
#
loop_
_entity_poly.entity_id
_entity_poly.type
_entity_poly.pdbx_seq_one_letter_code
_entity_poly.pdbx_strand_id
1 'polypeptide(L)' 'MSDESYETYREFFEARPPETVANILICIIYQCNYLLDRQIKRVEQDFIKEGGLRERMFNARLNFRNKKT' A
#
# COMPACT_ATOMS: atom_id res chain seq x y z
N MET A 1 15.05 -3.90 -3.97
CA MET A 1 14.62 -4.07 -2.57
C MET A 1 15.83 -4.52 -1.81
N SER A 2 16.25 -3.74 -0.81
CA SER A 2 17.19 -4.20 0.20
C SER A 2 16.59 -5.44 0.86
N ASP A 3 17.37 -6.51 0.95
CA ASP A 3 16.98 -7.70 1.71
C ASP A 3 17.16 -7.36 3.19
N GLU A 4 16.15 -6.73 3.78
CA GLU A 4 16.15 -6.38 5.18
C GLU A 4 15.86 -7.63 6.02
N SER A 5 16.74 -7.88 6.99
CA SER A 5 16.65 -9.04 7.87
C SER A 5 16.52 -8.59 9.32
N TYR A 6 16.34 -9.53 10.23
CA TYR A 6 16.35 -9.24 11.68
C TYR A 6 17.60 -8.44 12.10
N GLU A 7 18.75 -8.74 11.50
CA GLU A 7 20.02 -8.06 11.80
C GLU A 7 19.94 -6.54 11.57
N THR A 8 19.17 -6.10 10.58
CA THR A 8 18.96 -4.67 10.29
C THR A 8 18.28 -3.95 11.47
N TYR A 9 17.49 -4.67 12.26
CA TYR A 9 16.70 -4.12 13.35
C TYR A 9 17.14 -4.59 14.73
N ARG A 10 18.16 -5.44 14.83
CA ARG A 10 18.58 -6.10 16.08
C ARG A 10 18.72 -5.12 17.24
N GLU A 11 19.39 -3.98 17.03
CA GLU A 11 19.57 -2.96 18.06
C GLU A 11 18.23 -2.44 18.63
N PHE A 12 17.20 -2.32 17.79
CA PHE A 12 15.87 -1.90 18.22
C PHE A 12 15.18 -2.96 19.10
N PHE A 13 15.35 -4.23 18.76
CA PHE A 13 14.78 -5.37 19.48
C PHE A 13 15.51 -5.62 20.81
N GLU A 14 16.85 -5.51 20.83
CA GLU A 14 17.67 -5.78 22.02
C GLU A 14 17.70 -4.61 23.01
N ALA A 15 17.43 -3.37 22.57
CA ALA A 15 17.40 -2.20 23.45
C ALA A 15 16.18 -2.12 24.39
N ARG A 16 15.20 -3.04 24.27
CA ARG A 16 13.94 -2.98 25.01
C ARG A 16 13.53 -4.36 25.55
N PRO A 17 12.75 -4.42 26.64
CA PRO A 17 12.17 -5.67 27.10
C PRO A 17 11.31 -6.33 26.02
N PRO A 18 11.30 -7.67 25.95
CA PRO A 18 10.58 -8.41 24.92
C PRO A 18 9.08 -8.09 24.92
N GLU A 19 8.44 -7.85 26.08
CA GLU A 19 7.02 -7.50 26.11
C GLU A 19 6.75 -6.13 25.47
N THR A 20 7.67 -5.18 25.63
CA THR A 20 7.53 -3.85 25.03
C THR A 20 7.64 -3.93 23.52
N VAL A 21 8.61 -4.70 23.02
CA VAL A 21 8.79 -4.90 21.58
C VAL A 21 7.57 -5.61 20.98
N ALA A 22 7.07 -6.65 21.64
CA ALA A 22 5.87 -7.35 21.19
C ALA A 22 4.66 -6.41 21.06
N ASN A 23 4.42 -5.57 22.07
CA ASN A 23 3.34 -4.58 22.03
C ASN A 23 3.50 -3.58 20.88
N ILE A 24 4.73 -3.12 20.62
CA ILE A 24 5.01 -2.22 19.50
C ILE A 24 4.70 -2.91 18.16
N LEU A 25 5.15 -4.16 17.97
CA LEU A 25 4.88 -4.92 16.76
C LEU A 25 3.37 -5.14 16.55
N ILE A 26 2.63 -5.44 17.61
CA ILE A 26 1.17 -5.56 17.55
C ILE A 26 0.56 -4.24 17.05
N CYS A 27 0.97 -3.09 17.59
CA CYS A 27 0.51 -1.79 17.10
C CYS A 27 0.84 -1.57 15.61
N ILE A 28 2.05 -1.93 15.17
CA ILE A 28 2.46 -1.82 13.76
C ILE A 28 1.60 -2.72 12.86
N ILE A 29 1.32 -3.95 13.28
CA ILE A 29 0.45 -4.87 12.54
C ILE A 29 -0.95 -4.28 12.38
N TYR A 30 -1.54 -3.74 13.45
CA TYR A 30 -2.84 -3.07 13.37
C TYR A 30 -2.82 -1.85 12.43
N GLN A 31 -1.77 -1.04 12.49
CA GLN A 31 -1.60 0.10 11.58
C GLN A 31 -1.48 -0.34 10.12
N CYS A 32 -0.70 -1.39 9.85
CA CYS A 32 -0.54 -1.95 8.52
C CYS A 32 -1.87 -2.46 7.97
N ASN A 33 -2.63 -3.23 8.76
CA ASN A 33 -3.96 -3.71 8.39
C ASN A 33 -4.91 -2.55 8.06
N TYR A 34 -4.93 -1.51 8.89
CA TYR A 34 -5.73 -0.33 8.63
C TYR A 34 -5.36 0.38 7.31
N LEU A 35 -4.07 0.47 6.99
CA LEU A 35 -3.59 1.06 5.75
C LEU A 35 -3.94 0.20 4.53
N LEU A 36 -3.81 -1.12 4.63
CA LEU A 36 -4.21 -2.06 3.59
C LEU A 36 -5.71 -1.98 3.30
N ASP A 37 -6.55 -1.94 4.32
CA ASP A 37 -8.00 -1.77 4.17
C ASP A 37 -8.33 -0.46 3.45
N ARG A 38 -7.63 0.62 3.78
CA ARG A 38 -7.79 1.90 3.10
C ARG A 38 -7.33 1.84 1.64
N GLN A 39 -6.25 1.12 1.35
CA GLN A 39 -5.76 0.95 -0.01
C GLN A 39 -6.77 0.18 -0.87
N ILE A 40 -7.34 -0.90 -0.33
CA ILE A 40 -8.40 -1.68 -1.01
C ILE A 40 -9.61 -0.79 -1.28
N LYS A 41 -10.12 -0.10 -0.25
CA LYS A 41 -11.26 0.81 -0.39
C LYS A 41 -11.00 1.90 -1.43
N ARG A 42 -9.77 2.42 -1.50
CA ARG A 42 -9.40 3.42 -2.51
C ARG A 42 -9.48 2.83 -3.92
N VAL A 43 -8.92 1.65 -4.13
CA VAL A 43 -8.97 0.97 -5.44
C VAL A 43 -10.42 0.70 -5.84
N GLU A 44 -11.29 0.27 -4.91
CA GLU A 44 -12.71 0.07 -5.16
C GLU A 44 -13.43 1.38 -5.52
N GLN A 45 -13.17 2.46 -4.78
CA GLN A 45 -13.75 3.77 -5.06
C GLN A 45 -13.31 4.33 -6.41
N ASP A 46 -12.02 4.18 -6.73
CA ASP A 46 -11.49 4.59 -8.02
C ASP A 46 -12.15 3.76 -9.13
N PHE A 47 -12.34 2.45 -8.93
CA PHE A 47 -13.04 1.59 -9.88
C PHE A 47 -14.48 2.05 -10.13
N ILE A 48 -15.22 2.42 -9.08
CA ILE A 48 -16.60 2.93 -9.20
C ILE A 48 -16.65 4.29 -9.91
N LYS A 49 -15.73 5.20 -9.61
CA LYS A 49 -15.74 6.58 -10.14
C LYS A 49 -15.21 6.70 -11.56
N GLU A 50 -14.10 6.04 -11.84
CA GLU A 50 -13.35 6.20 -13.09
C GLU A 50 -13.50 4.99 -14.02
N GLY A 51 -14.24 3.95 -13.60
CA GLY A 51 -14.36 2.69 -14.33
C GLY A 51 -13.12 1.80 -14.18
N GLY A 52 -13.20 0.60 -14.75
CA GLY A 52 -12.09 -0.36 -14.72
C GLY A 52 -10.89 0.06 -15.57
N LEU A 53 -9.75 -0.60 -15.38
CA LEU A 53 -8.51 -0.33 -16.13
C LEU A 53 -8.72 -0.34 -17.65
N ARG A 54 -9.56 -1.26 -18.16
CA ARG A 54 -9.91 -1.37 -19.58
C ARG A 54 -10.62 -0.12 -20.09
N GLU A 55 -11.61 0.37 -19.34
CA GLU A 55 -12.37 1.57 -19.70
C GLU A 55 -11.47 2.80 -19.68
N ARG A 56 -10.64 2.94 -18.65
CA ARG A 56 -9.66 4.04 -18.55
C ARG A 56 -8.65 4.01 -19.70
N MET A 57 -8.09 2.85 -20.02
CA MET A 57 -7.17 2.70 -21.16
C MET A 57 -7.85 2.96 -22.50
N PHE A 58 -9.11 2.55 -22.67
CA PHE A 58 -9.87 2.84 -23.88
C PHE A 58 -10.10 4.34 -24.05
N ASN A 59 -10.57 5.02 -23.00
CA ASN A 59 -10.76 6.47 -23.00
C ASN A 59 -9.45 7.23 -23.25
N ALA A 60 -8.35 6.80 -22.63
CA ALA A 60 -7.03 7.37 -22.88
C ALA A 60 -6.59 7.22 -24.35
N ARG A 61 -6.82 6.04 -24.95
CA ARG A 61 -6.53 5.79 -26.38
C ARG A 61 -7.39 6.65 -27.30
N LEU A 62 -8.68 6.80 -27.00
CA LEU A 62 -9.59 7.65 -27.77
C LEU A 62 -9.15 9.12 -27.73
N ASN A 63 -8.85 9.64 -26.53
CA ASN A 63 -8.36 11.00 -26.34
C ASN A 63 -7.03 11.25 -27.07
N PHE A 64 -6.12 10.28 -27.07
CA PHE A 64 -4.86 10.38 -27.81
C PHE A 64 -5.09 10.44 -29.33
N ARG A 65 -6.06 9.68 -29.85
CA ARG A 65 -6.44 9.72 -31.27
C ARG A 65 -7.07 11.06 -31.64
N ASN A 66 -7.99 11.58 -30.82
CA ASN A 66 -8.70 12.83 -31.10
C ASN A 66 -7.79 14.07 -31.04
N LYS A 67 -6.67 14.03 -30.29
CA LYS A 67 -5.67 15.12 -30.26
C LYS A 67 -4.75 15.19 -31.49
N LYS A 68 -4.74 14.17 -32.35
CA LYS A 68 -3.91 14.13 -33.56
C LYS A 68 -4.62 14.63 -34.82
N THR A 69 -5.90 14.98 -34.72
CA THR A 69 -6.71 15.59 -35.78
C THR A 69 -6.93 17.05 -35.45
#